data_AF-A0A3D3ZVE9-F1
#
_entry.id   AF-A0A3D3ZVE9-F1
#
_cell.length_a   1.000
_cell.length_b   1.000
_cell.length_c   1.000
_cell.angle_alpha   90.00
_cell.angle_beta   90.00
_cell.angle_gamma   90.00
#
_symmetry.space_group_name_H-M   'P 1'
#
loop_
_entity.id
_entity.type
_entity.pdbx_description
1 polymer ?
#
loop_
_entity_poly.entity_id
_entity_poly.type
_entity_poly.pdbx_seq_one_letter_code
_entity_poly.pdbx_strand_id
1 'polypeptide(L)'
;AIAERGRFPAIDVTRSVSRSLPGAANAAENKLIQTARQHMGTYAQAELMIQAGLYSTGTDSKIDAAIATRDALETFISTEGTHGPAGAFLLLQRAIQSSAPQG
;
A
#
# COMPACT_ATOMS: atom_id res chain seq x y z
N ALA A 1 -6.35 16.72 0.73
CA ALA A 1 -7.20 15.72 1.40
C ALA A 1 -7.41 14.51 0.48
N ILE A 2 -7.53 13.29 1.02
CA ILE A 2 -7.61 12.05 0.23
C ILE A 2 -8.82 12.05 -0.72
N ALA A 3 -9.95 12.61 -0.28
CA ALA A 3 -11.15 12.78 -1.11
C ALA A 3 -10.95 13.73 -2.30
N GLU A 4 -10.10 14.76 -2.18
CA GLU A 4 -9.80 15.70 -3.28
C GLU A 4 -8.98 15.04 -4.40
N ARG A 5 -8.31 13.92 -4.09
CA ARG A 5 -7.60 13.08 -5.06
C ARG A 5 -8.51 11.99 -5.68
N GLY A 6 -9.82 12.01 -5.40
CA GLY A 6 -10.81 11.09 -5.97
C GLY A 6 -10.81 9.68 -5.36
N ARG A 7 -10.08 9.45 -4.26
CA ARG A 7 -9.99 8.12 -3.63
C ARG A 7 -11.04 7.92 -2.54
N PHE A 8 -11.83 6.85 -2.66
CA PHE A 8 -12.86 6.47 -1.68
C PHE A 8 -12.74 4.99 -1.29
N PRO A 9 -12.94 4.64 0.00
CA PRO A 9 -13.15 5.55 1.13
C PRO A 9 -11.89 6.38 1.42
N ALA A 10 -12.09 7.63 1.86
CA ALA A 10 -11.02 8.62 2.07
C ALA A 10 -10.23 8.38 3.38
N ILE A 11 -9.73 7.16 3.56
CA ILE A 11 -9.07 6.68 4.80
C ILE A 11 -7.55 6.83 4.68
N ASP A 12 -6.92 7.51 5.62
CA ASP A 12 -5.46 7.46 5.70
C ASP A 12 -5.00 6.19 6.43
N VAL A 13 -4.64 5.16 5.68
CA VAL A 13 -4.21 3.86 6.24
C VAL A 13 -2.89 4.00 7.02
N THR A 14 -2.03 4.94 6.64
CA THR A 14 -0.74 5.16 7.33
C THR A 14 -0.95 5.79 8.70
N ARG A 15 -1.99 6.62 8.85
CA ARG A 15 -2.38 7.26 10.12
C ARG A 15 -3.43 6.50 10.93
N SER A 16 -4.02 5.45 10.37
CA SER A 16 -5.02 4.61 11.05
C SER A 16 -4.38 3.40 11.73
N VAL A 17 -4.83 3.09 12.95
CA VAL A 17 -4.38 1.93 13.73
C VAL A 17 -5.58 1.21 14.36
N SER A 18 -5.53 -0.12 14.37
CA SER A 18 -6.49 -0.96 15.10
C SER A 18 -5.77 -1.75 16.18
N ARG A 19 -6.18 -1.57 17.43
CA ARG A 19 -5.55 -2.22 18.60
C ARG A 19 -5.82 -3.72 18.65
N SER A 20 -6.90 -4.18 18.01
CA SER A 20 -7.28 -5.60 17.96
C SER A 20 -6.62 -6.35 16.80
N LEU A 21 -6.07 -5.62 15.81
CA LEU A 21 -5.56 -6.20 14.57
C LEU A 21 -4.50 -7.30 14.78
N PRO A 22 -3.53 -7.16 15.72
CA PRO A 22 -2.54 -8.23 15.95
C PRO A 22 -3.17 -9.56 16.38
N GLY A 23 -4.30 -9.52 17.09
CA GLY A 23 -5.04 -10.72 17.51
C GLY A 23 -6.16 -11.14 16.56
N ALA A 24 -6.49 -10.31 15.57
CA ALA A 24 -7.55 -10.59 14.59
C ALA A 24 -7.03 -11.23 13.29
N ALA A 25 -5.71 -11.22 13.07
CA ALA A 25 -5.04 -11.78 11.92
C ALA A 25 -3.98 -12.80 12.36
N ASN A 26 -3.70 -13.80 11.52
CA ASN A 26 -2.61 -14.74 11.77
C ASN A 26 -1.23 -14.10 11.48
N ALA A 27 -0.14 -14.83 11.77
CA ALA A 27 1.21 -14.29 11.61
C ALA A 27 1.57 -13.93 10.15
N ALA A 28 1.11 -14.73 9.18
CA ALA A 28 1.36 -14.47 7.76
C ALA A 28 0.57 -13.25 7.27
N GLU A 29 -0.70 -13.14 7.67
CA GLU A 29 -1.58 -12.00 7.38
C GLU A 29 -1.04 -10.69 7.98
N ASN A 30 -0.60 -10.72 9.24
CA ASN A 30 0.03 -9.57 9.90
C ASN A 30 1.28 -9.10 9.15
N LYS A 31 2.08 -10.03 8.61
CA LYS A 31 3.25 -9.70 7.79
C LYS A 31 2.85 -8.97 6.50
N LEU A 32 1.81 -9.44 5.81
CA LEU A 32 1.29 -8.76 4.61
C LEU A 32 0.81 -7.34 4.93
N ILE A 33 0.09 -7.17 6.03
CA ILE A 33 -0.39 -5.86 6.50
C ILE A 33 0.81 -4.94 6.78
N GLN A 34 1.82 -5.44 7.48
CA GLN A 34 3.02 -4.67 7.80
C GLN A 34 3.77 -4.22 6.54
N THR A 35 3.98 -5.13 5.58
CA THR A 35 4.65 -4.82 4.31
C THR A 35 3.88 -3.75 3.53
N ALA A 36 2.56 -3.89 3.40
CA ALA A 36 1.73 -2.90 2.71
C ALA A 36 1.83 -1.51 3.38
N ARG A 37 1.73 -1.45 4.72
CA ARG A 37 1.89 -0.19 5.47
C ARG A 37 3.28 0.43 5.30
N GLN A 38 4.31 -0.40 5.24
CA GLN A 38 5.67 0.07 4.99
C GLN A 38 5.79 0.70 3.60
N HIS A 39 5.27 0.05 2.55
CA HIS A 39 5.31 0.59 1.19
C HIS A 39 4.55 1.92 1.09
N MET A 40 3.32 1.98 1.62
CA MET A 40 2.54 3.22 1.68
C MET A 40 3.27 4.34 2.43
N GLY A 41 3.88 4.02 3.57
CA GLY A 41 4.63 4.98 4.38
C GLY A 41 5.89 5.50 3.69
N THR A 42 6.65 4.61 3.04
CA THR A 42 7.84 4.99 2.26
C THR A 42 7.46 5.88 1.09
N TYR A 43 6.41 5.53 0.34
CA TYR A 43 5.91 6.38 -0.75
C TYR A 43 5.50 7.76 -0.23
N ALA A 44 4.74 7.83 0.86
CA ALA A 44 4.29 9.09 1.44
C ALA A 44 5.45 10.00 1.89
N GLN A 45 6.53 9.42 2.44
CA GLN A 45 7.73 10.17 2.81
C GLN A 45 8.52 10.66 1.59
N ALA A 46 8.51 9.91 0.49
CA ALA A 46 9.23 10.24 -0.74
C ALA A 46 8.39 11.05 -1.77
N GLU A 47 7.07 11.20 -1.57
CA GLU A 47 6.13 11.74 -2.56
C GLU A 47 6.60 13.11 -3.12
N LEU A 48 7.06 14.01 -2.26
CA LEU A 48 7.55 15.33 -2.68
C LEU A 48 8.82 15.24 -3.54
N MET A 49 9.77 14.38 -3.18
CA MET A 49 11.00 14.20 -3.96
C MET A 49 10.70 13.59 -5.33
N ILE A 50 9.79 12.61 -5.37
CA ILE A 50 9.35 11.96 -6.61
C ILE A 50 8.65 12.98 -7.53
N GLN A 51 7.69 13.75 -7.00
CA GLN A 51 6.96 14.75 -7.77
C GLN A 51 7.83 15.91 -8.26
N ALA A 52 8.87 16.27 -7.51
CA ALA A 52 9.84 17.29 -7.88
C ALA A 52 10.92 16.79 -8.87
N GLY A 53 10.91 15.50 -9.24
CA GLY A 53 11.92 14.90 -10.11
C GLY A 53 13.30 14.76 -9.46
N LEU A 54 13.38 14.80 -8.12
CA LEU A 54 14.62 14.68 -7.34
C LEU A 54 14.98 13.22 -7.01
N TYR A 55 14.08 12.29 -7.29
CA TYR A 55 14.29 10.86 -7.10
C TYR A 55 14.65 10.17 -8.42
N SER A 56 15.63 9.26 -8.37
CA SER A 56 16.03 8.41 -9.50
C SER A 56 15.83 6.93 -9.13
N THR A 57 15.23 6.17 -10.04
CA THR A 57 15.05 4.71 -9.91
C THR A 57 16.37 4.01 -9.58
N GLY A 58 16.33 3.05 -8.66
CA GLY A 58 17.49 2.26 -8.23
C GLY A 58 18.37 2.91 -7.15
N THR A 59 18.06 4.14 -6.73
CA THR A 59 18.82 4.83 -5.66
C THR A 59 18.40 4.38 -4.26
N ASP A 60 17.17 3.91 -4.09
CA ASP A 60 16.66 3.33 -2.86
C ASP A 60 15.62 2.27 -3.18
N SER A 61 15.97 1.01 -2.90
CA SER A 61 15.14 -0.15 -3.20
C SER A 61 13.79 -0.16 -2.46
N LYS A 62 13.69 0.54 -1.32
CA LYS A 62 12.42 0.69 -0.59
C LYS A 62 11.52 1.69 -1.30
N ILE A 63 12.07 2.79 -1.82
CA ILE A 63 11.31 3.76 -2.59
C ILE A 63 10.89 3.13 -3.93
N ASP A 64 11.79 2.38 -4.58
CA ASP A 64 11.47 1.64 -5.80
C ASP A 64 10.28 0.69 -5.60
N ALA A 65 10.32 -0.13 -4.54
CA ALA A 65 9.23 -1.05 -4.20
C ALA A 65 7.92 -0.31 -3.85
N ALA A 66 8.03 0.83 -3.15
CA ALA A 66 6.89 1.66 -2.79
C ALA A 66 6.22 2.29 -4.02
N ILE A 67 7.01 2.75 -5.00
CA ILE A 67 6.52 3.26 -6.29
C ILE A 67 5.85 2.13 -7.07
N ALA A 68 6.50 0.98 -7.20
CA ALA A 68 6.01 -0.15 -8.00
C ALA A 68 4.66 -0.69 -7.52
N THR A 69 4.42 -0.66 -6.22
CA THR A 69 3.20 -1.22 -5.60
C THR A 69 2.11 -0.19 -5.33
N ARG A 70 2.37 1.10 -5.57
CA ARG A 70 1.47 2.21 -5.21
C ARG A 70 0.07 2.04 -5.80
N ASP A 71 -0.03 1.89 -7.12
CA ASP A 71 -1.31 1.88 -7.82
C ASP A 71 -2.14 0.66 -7.47
N ALA A 72 -1.49 -0.50 -7.29
CA ALA A 72 -2.14 -1.73 -6.88
C ALA A 72 -2.66 -1.64 -5.43
N LEU A 73 -1.90 -1.02 -4.52
CA LEU A 73 -2.34 -0.79 -3.14
C LEU A 73 -3.49 0.22 -3.05
N GLU A 74 -3.45 1.31 -3.84
CA GLU A 74 -4.55 2.29 -3.89
C GLU A 74 -5.84 1.66 -4.43
N THR A 75 -5.72 0.80 -5.45
CA THR A 75 -6.84 0.01 -5.98
C THR A 75 -7.39 -0.94 -4.92
N PHE A 76 -6.52 -1.67 -4.21
CA PHE A 76 -6.91 -2.58 -3.15
C PHE A 76 -7.69 -1.86 -2.03
N ILE A 77 -7.21 -0.71 -1.56
CA ILE A 77 -7.85 0.06 -0.48
C ILE A 77 -9.22 0.61 -0.90
N SER A 78 -9.39 0.87 -2.20
CA SER A 78 -10.64 1.37 -2.77
C SER A 78 -11.62 0.25 -3.15
N THR A 79 -11.25 -1.02 -2.97
CA THR A 79 -12.08 -2.18 -3.33
C THR A 79 -13.09 -2.48 -2.23
N GLU A 80 -14.36 -2.66 -2.61
CA GLU A 80 -15.41 -3.08 -1.67
C GLU A 80 -15.20 -4.53 -1.19
N GLY A 81 -15.56 -4.82 0.05
CA GLY A 81 -15.33 -6.10 0.75
C GLY A 81 -16.12 -7.30 0.22
N THR A 82 -15.96 -7.60 -1.07
CA THR A 82 -16.78 -8.55 -1.85
C THR A 82 -16.34 -10.02 -1.72
N HIS A 83 -15.17 -10.31 -1.15
CA HIS A 83 -14.57 -11.65 -1.15
C HIS A 83 -14.24 -12.22 0.25
N GLY A 84 -14.74 -11.60 1.32
CA GLY A 84 -14.41 -11.97 2.71
C GLY A 84 -12.92 -11.82 3.05
N PRO A 85 -12.49 -12.21 4.27
CA PRO A 85 -11.11 -12.00 4.74
C PRO A 85 -10.05 -12.70 3.88
N ALA A 86 -10.27 -13.97 3.53
CA ALA A 86 -9.30 -14.74 2.73
C ALA A 86 -9.10 -14.13 1.34
N GLY A 87 -10.18 -13.69 0.67
CA GLY A 87 -10.09 -13.00 -0.61
C GLY A 87 -9.36 -11.66 -0.50
N ALA A 88 -9.61 -10.90 0.57
CA ALA A 88 -8.92 -9.64 0.82
C ALA A 88 -7.40 -9.84 0.97
N PHE A 89 -6.97 -10.87 1.70
CA PHE A 89 -5.53 -11.16 1.83
C PHE A 89 -4.88 -11.65 0.53
N LEU A 90 -5.61 -12.37 -0.32
CA LEU A 90 -5.12 -12.74 -1.66
C LEU A 90 -4.92 -11.50 -2.56
N LEU A 91 -5.88 -10.56 -2.53
CA LEU A 91 -5.76 -9.30 -3.27
C LEU A 91 -4.63 -8.43 -2.71
N LEU A 92 -4.49 -8.34 -1.39
CA LEU A 92 -3.39 -7.63 -0.74
C LEU A 92 -2.03 -8.21 -1.13
N GLN A 93 -1.89 -9.54 -1.10
CA GLN A 93 -0.66 -10.23 -1.48
C GLN A 93 -0.29 -9.93 -2.93
N ARG A 94 -1.26 -9.95 -3.85
CA ARG A 94 -1.04 -9.56 -5.25
C ARG A 94 -0.59 -8.10 -5.35
N ALA A 95 -1.24 -7.18 -4.63
CA ALA A 95 -0.91 -5.77 -4.68
C ALA A 95 0.52 -5.46 -4.23
N ILE A 96 1.04 -6.16 -3.21
CA ILE A 96 2.42 -5.97 -2.74
C ILE A 96 3.47 -6.72 -3.61
N GLN A 97 3.04 -7.71 -4.40
CA GLN A 97 3.90 -8.50 -5.30
C GLN A 97 3.90 -7.97 -6.73
N SER A 98 2.93 -7.13 -7.10
CA SER A 98 2.90 -6.40 -8.36
C SER A 98 4.11 -5.49 -8.46
N SER A 99 5.19 -6.07 -8.98
CA SER A 99 6.27 -5.33 -9.61
C SER A 99 5.67 -4.73 -10.89
N ALA A 100 5.79 -3.43 -11.10
CA ALA A 100 5.33 -2.78 -12.33
C ALA A 100 5.81 -3.56 -13.57
N PRO A 101 5.03 -3.59 -14.68
CA PRO A 101 5.48 -4.23 -15.91
C PRO A 101 6.83 -3.62 -16.32
N GLN A 102 7.81 -4.48 -16.58
CA GLN A 102 9.05 -4.08 -17.22
C GLN A 102 8.71 -3.50 -18.59
N GLY A 103 8.78 -2.16 -18.68
CA GLY A 103 8.82 -1.45 -19.95
C GLY A 103 10.21 -1.54 -20.55
#